data_AF-A0A653SZH5-F1
#
_entry.id   AF-A0A653SZH5-F1
#
_cell.length_a   1.000
_cell.length_b   1.000
_cell.length_c   1.000
_cell.angle_alpha   90.00
_cell.angle_beta   90.00
_cell.angle_gamma   90.00
#
_symmetry.space_group_name_H-M   'P 1'
#
loop_
_entity.id
_entity.type
_entity.pdbx_description
1 polymer ?
#
loop_
_entity_poly.entity_id
_entity_poly.type
_entity_poly.pdbx_seq_one_letter_code
_entity_poly.pdbx_strand_id
1 'polypeptide(L)'
;MKKASKAATEVSKAASAASSPAASEGRRKYDPEETKRNILDIATQEFSAMGLTGARVDAIAERTNTTKRMLYYYFGSKEGLYEAVLEQVYGDIRTLEQELELAEMDPEEALRELVGFTFDYHDKHRDFVRLVTIENVHGAKYIEQSKTFKSRNSTVIKTIEDLIARGVAAGRFRDDVEPLDLHLMISAFCFHRVANRHTWGAAFGRDPSGPRSRARHRDMIIEAVLCYMRREH
;
A
#
# COMPACT_ATOMS: atom_id res chain seq x y z
N MET A 1 49.78 -74.01 -36.85
CA MET A 1 49.48 -74.11 -38.30
C MET A 1 48.30 -73.17 -38.59
N LYS A 2 48.38 -72.19 -39.50
CA LYS A 2 47.98 -72.27 -40.94
C LYS A 2 46.61 -72.95 -41.13
N LYS A 3 45.55 -72.38 -41.74
CA LYS A 3 45.31 -71.17 -42.60
C LYS A 3 43.86 -70.65 -42.34
N ALA A 4 43.53 -69.35 -42.44
CA ALA A 4 42.93 -68.62 -43.60
C ALA A 4 41.77 -69.37 -44.31
N SER A 5 40.62 -68.76 -44.68
CA SER A 5 40.46 -67.47 -45.38
C SER A 5 38.98 -66.94 -45.41
N LYS A 6 38.82 -65.60 -45.35
CA LYS A 6 37.90 -64.65 -46.07
C LYS A 6 36.77 -65.20 -46.98
N ALA A 7 35.62 -64.54 -47.22
CA ALA A 7 35.04 -63.21 -46.85
C ALA A 7 33.47 -63.32 -46.89
N ALA A 8 32.58 -62.30 -46.90
CA ALA A 8 32.62 -60.82 -46.99
C ALA A 8 31.39 -60.22 -46.25
N THR A 9 31.48 -59.07 -45.56
CA THR A 9 31.22 -57.67 -46.00
C THR A 9 29.76 -57.31 -46.32
N GLU A 10 29.07 -56.69 -45.36
CA GLU A 10 28.30 -55.45 -45.62
C GLU A 10 28.24 -54.58 -44.34
N VAL A 11 28.03 -53.26 -44.50
CA VAL A 11 28.58 -52.25 -43.58
C VAL A 11 27.54 -51.65 -42.64
N SER A 12 27.77 -51.79 -41.33
CA SER A 12 27.05 -51.04 -40.29
C SER A 12 27.65 -49.63 -40.11
N LYS A 13 26.80 -48.59 -40.13
CA LYS A 13 27.20 -47.22 -39.78
C LYS A 13 26.02 -46.36 -39.29
N ALA A 14 25.81 -46.33 -37.98
CA ALA A 14 25.19 -45.20 -37.28
C ALA A 14 25.71 -45.17 -35.83
N ALA A 15 26.08 -43.98 -35.35
CA ALA A 15 26.82 -43.81 -34.09
C ALA A 15 25.93 -43.39 -32.91
N SER A 16 26.51 -43.45 -31.72
CA SER A 16 25.92 -43.13 -30.41
C SER A 16 25.55 -41.66 -30.19
N ALA A 17 24.43 -41.43 -29.49
CA ALA A 17 24.26 -40.44 -28.40
C ALA A 17 22.92 -40.76 -27.69
N ALA A 18 22.89 -41.24 -26.45
CA ALA A 18 23.14 -40.53 -25.19
C ALA A 18 21.98 -39.59 -24.78
N SER A 19 21.15 -40.10 -23.86
CA SER A 19 20.35 -39.42 -22.81
C SER A 19 19.99 -37.93 -22.94
N SER A 20 18.69 -37.64 -22.89
CA SER A 20 18.11 -36.31 -22.65
C SER A 20 18.57 -35.67 -21.32
N PRO A 21 18.51 -34.34 -21.24
CA PRO A 21 17.51 -33.67 -20.39
C PRO A 21 16.50 -32.93 -21.28
N ALA A 22 15.20 -33.12 -21.06
CA ALA A 22 14.38 -32.38 -20.09
C ALA A 22 14.06 -30.95 -20.56
N ALA A 23 12.74 -30.69 -20.63
CA ALA A 23 12.05 -29.49 -21.06
C ALA A 23 12.83 -28.17 -21.08
N SER A 24 12.67 -27.42 -22.18
CA SER A 24 12.86 -25.97 -22.16
C SER A 24 11.88 -25.36 -21.15
N GLU A 25 12.35 -25.08 -19.93
CA GLU A 25 11.59 -24.31 -18.96
C GLU A 25 11.16 -23.00 -19.60
N GLY A 26 9.85 -22.72 -19.52
CA GLY A 26 9.25 -21.60 -20.21
C GLY A 26 9.97 -20.30 -19.84
N ARG A 27 10.49 -19.60 -20.85
CA ARG A 27 11.08 -18.27 -20.72
C ARG A 27 10.04 -17.34 -20.09
N ARG A 28 10.07 -17.22 -18.75
CA ARG A 28 9.04 -16.58 -17.93
C ARG A 28 8.71 -15.23 -18.56
N LYS A 29 7.47 -15.10 -19.06
CA LYS A 29 7.06 -13.97 -19.88
C LYS A 29 7.25 -12.71 -19.05
N TYR A 30 8.22 -11.88 -19.43
CA TYR A 30 8.54 -10.66 -18.72
C TYR A 30 7.31 -9.74 -18.76
N ASP A 31 6.62 -9.61 -17.64
CA ASP A 31 5.56 -8.61 -17.45
C ASP A 31 6.21 -7.35 -16.85
N PRO A 32 6.31 -6.25 -17.61
CA PRO A 32 6.87 -5.00 -17.12
C PRO A 32 6.09 -4.41 -15.95
N GLU A 33 4.77 -4.65 -15.87
CA GLU A 33 3.90 -4.09 -14.84
C GLU A 33 3.94 -4.95 -13.57
N GLU A 34 4.01 -6.28 -13.67
CA GLU A 34 4.31 -7.16 -12.52
C GLU A 34 5.67 -6.77 -11.90
N THR A 35 6.68 -6.56 -12.74
CA THR A 35 8.02 -6.13 -12.31
C THR A 35 7.96 -4.77 -11.60
N LYS A 36 7.22 -3.81 -12.16
CA LYS A 36 7.06 -2.46 -11.59
C LYS A 36 6.33 -2.49 -10.23
N ARG A 37 5.24 -3.26 -10.09
CA ARG A 37 4.52 -3.44 -8.81
C ARG A 37 5.43 -4.06 -7.75
N ASN A 38 6.10 -5.16 -8.06
CA ASN A 38 7.04 -5.81 -7.13
C ASN A 38 8.16 -4.85 -6.66
N ILE A 39 8.65 -3.97 -7.54
CA ILE A 39 9.60 -2.93 -7.17
C ILE A 39 9.00 -1.94 -6.16
N LEU A 40 7.78 -1.44 -6.41
CA LEU A 40 7.11 -0.49 -5.54
C LEU A 40 6.77 -1.10 -4.16
N ASP A 41 6.36 -2.37 -4.11
CA ASP A 41 6.03 -3.05 -2.85
C ASP A 41 7.27 -3.24 -1.96
N ILE A 42 8.42 -3.62 -2.54
CA ILE A 42 9.69 -3.75 -1.82
C ILE A 42 10.26 -2.37 -1.45
N ALA A 43 10.16 -1.38 -2.35
CA ALA A 43 10.60 -0.02 -2.09
C ALA A 43 9.77 0.65 -0.97
N THR A 44 8.46 0.38 -0.92
CA THR A 44 7.56 0.83 0.17
C THR A 44 8.10 0.39 1.54
N GLN A 45 8.47 -0.89 1.68
CA GLN A 45 9.03 -1.44 2.91
C GLN A 45 10.42 -0.88 3.25
N GLU A 46 11.28 -0.68 2.24
CA GLU A 46 12.61 -0.10 2.44
C GLU A 46 12.52 1.35 2.90
N PHE A 47 11.71 2.18 2.23
CA PHE A 47 11.53 3.59 2.58
C PHE A 47 10.76 3.77 3.89
N SER A 48 9.75 2.95 4.17
CA SER A 48 9.05 3.02 5.47
C SER A 48 10.00 2.68 6.61
N ALA A 49 10.89 1.70 6.45
CA ALA A 49 11.86 1.29 7.47
C ALA A 49 12.98 2.33 7.66
N MET A 50 13.61 2.76 6.57
CA MET A 50 14.89 3.48 6.58
C MET A 50 14.79 4.99 6.28
N GLY A 51 13.59 5.47 5.89
CA GLY A 51 13.40 6.83 5.37
C GLY A 51 14.02 7.05 4.00
N LEU A 52 13.70 8.18 3.35
CA LEU A 52 14.26 8.50 2.03
C LEU A 52 15.80 8.52 2.07
N THR A 53 16.42 9.20 3.04
CA THR A 53 17.89 9.27 3.12
C THR A 53 18.53 7.90 3.33
N GLY A 54 18.04 7.10 4.29
CA GLY A 54 18.66 5.84 4.71
C GLY A 54 18.46 4.66 3.76
N ALA A 55 17.34 4.62 3.02
CA ALA A 55 16.99 3.51 2.11
C ALA A 55 18.07 3.25 1.05
N ARG A 56 18.35 1.98 0.75
CA ARG A 56 19.35 1.60 -0.27
C ARG A 56 18.71 1.05 -1.54
N VAL A 57 18.89 1.77 -2.65
CA VAL A 57 18.48 1.32 -4.00
C VAL A 57 19.10 -0.04 -4.35
N ASP A 58 20.32 -0.32 -3.85
CA ASP A 58 20.97 -1.62 -4.04
C ASP A 58 20.21 -2.75 -3.31
N ALA A 59 19.75 -2.51 -2.07
CA ALA A 59 18.97 -3.47 -1.29
C ALA A 59 17.58 -3.71 -1.90
N ILE A 60 16.94 -2.66 -2.45
CA ILE A 60 15.70 -2.80 -3.23
C ILE A 60 15.95 -3.68 -4.47
N ALA A 61 17.07 -3.47 -5.19
CA ALA A 61 17.40 -4.24 -6.38
C ALA A 61 17.61 -5.74 -6.08
N GLU A 62 18.39 -6.04 -5.03
CA GLU A 62 18.62 -7.40 -4.55
C GLU A 62 17.31 -8.10 -4.16
N ARG A 63 16.48 -7.44 -3.34
CA ARG A 63 15.21 -8.00 -2.83
C ARG A 63 14.13 -8.17 -3.91
N THR A 64 14.21 -7.42 -5.01
CA THR A 64 13.29 -7.53 -6.16
C THR A 64 13.79 -8.46 -7.26
N ASN A 65 15.00 -9.03 -7.09
CA ASN A 65 15.72 -9.78 -8.14
C ASN A 65 15.85 -8.99 -9.46
N THR A 66 16.11 -7.69 -9.35
CA THR A 66 16.34 -6.80 -10.49
C THR A 66 17.70 -6.11 -10.37
N THR A 67 18.04 -5.22 -11.31
CA THR A 67 19.28 -4.45 -11.25
C THR A 67 18.99 -2.98 -10.93
N LYS A 68 19.96 -2.30 -10.29
CA LYS A 68 19.94 -0.85 -10.11
C LYS A 68 19.67 -0.07 -11.40
N ARG A 69 20.17 -0.57 -12.54
CA ARG A 69 19.89 -0.01 -13.88
C ARG A 69 18.42 -0.12 -14.26
N MET A 70 17.74 -1.22 -13.92
CA MET A 70 16.30 -1.37 -14.14
C MET A 70 15.48 -0.46 -13.23
N LEU A 71 15.89 -0.27 -11.96
CA LEU A 71 15.24 0.69 -11.07
C LEU A 71 15.30 2.11 -11.65
N TYR A 72 16.48 2.58 -12.09
CA TYR A 72 16.61 3.89 -12.74
C TYR A 72 15.95 3.96 -14.13
N TYR A 73 15.82 2.85 -14.86
CA TYR A 73 15.04 2.81 -16.10
C TYR A 73 13.55 3.08 -15.85
N TYR A 74 12.97 2.51 -14.80
CA TYR A 74 11.56 2.70 -14.48
C TYR A 74 11.25 4.02 -13.76
N PHE A 75 12.16 4.51 -12.91
CA PHE A 75 11.88 5.58 -11.95
C PHE A 75 12.83 6.77 -12.02
N GLY A 76 13.84 6.75 -12.90
CA GLY A 76 14.81 7.82 -13.12
C GLY A 76 15.86 7.98 -12.01
N SER A 77 15.42 8.17 -10.76
CA SER A 77 16.26 8.38 -9.59
C SER A 77 15.73 7.62 -8.36
N LYS A 78 16.39 7.80 -7.22
CA LYS A 78 15.92 7.28 -5.93
C LYS A 78 14.69 8.06 -5.45
N GLU A 79 14.69 9.37 -5.71
CA GLU A 79 13.63 10.32 -5.40
C GLU A 79 12.39 10.03 -6.26
N GLY A 80 12.56 9.78 -7.57
CA GLY A 80 11.43 9.39 -8.44
C GLY A 80 10.83 8.03 -8.09
N LEU A 81 11.62 7.08 -7.55
CA LEU A 81 11.11 5.83 -6.99
C LEU A 81 10.33 6.09 -5.69
N TYR A 82 10.79 7.03 -4.85
CA TYR A 82 10.09 7.43 -3.63
C TYR A 82 8.77 8.17 -3.92
N GLU A 83 8.77 9.10 -4.87
CA GLU A 83 7.56 9.78 -5.38
C GLU A 83 6.52 8.77 -5.89
N ALA A 84 6.96 7.77 -6.67
CA ALA A 84 6.09 6.71 -7.16
C ALA A 84 5.55 5.80 -6.04
N VAL A 85 6.35 5.51 -5.00
CA VAL A 85 5.90 4.82 -3.78
C VAL A 85 4.85 5.64 -3.05
N LEU A 86 5.06 6.94 -2.86
CA LEU A 86 4.07 7.82 -2.22
C LEU A 86 2.76 7.88 -3.03
N GLU A 87 2.83 8.03 -4.36
CA GLU A 87 1.64 8.04 -5.22
C GLU A 87 0.87 6.72 -5.22
N GLN A 88 1.56 5.58 -5.05
CA GLN A 88 0.90 4.28 -4.81
C GLN A 88 0.19 4.29 -3.45
N VAL A 89 0.91 4.47 -2.33
CA VAL A 89 0.30 4.27 -1.00
C VAL A 89 -0.79 5.29 -0.64
N TYR A 90 -0.72 6.52 -1.17
CA TYR A 90 -1.82 7.50 -1.08
C TYR A 90 -2.95 7.23 -2.09
N GLY A 91 -2.68 6.52 -3.19
CA GLY A 91 -3.70 6.06 -4.12
C GLY A 91 -4.52 4.90 -3.54
N ASP A 92 -3.84 3.89 -3.00
CA ASP A 92 -4.44 2.63 -2.54
C ASP A 92 -5.54 2.86 -1.49
N ILE A 93 -5.30 3.73 -0.50
CA ILE A 93 -6.32 4.09 0.51
C ILE A 93 -7.56 4.72 -0.14
N ARG A 94 -7.38 5.60 -1.14
CA ARG A 94 -8.49 6.32 -1.79
C ARG A 94 -9.25 5.43 -2.76
N THR A 95 -8.60 4.47 -3.41
CA THR A 95 -9.31 3.45 -4.20
C THR A 95 -10.20 2.60 -3.30
N LEU A 96 -9.65 2.03 -2.23
CA LEU A 96 -10.39 1.16 -1.30
C LEU A 96 -11.52 1.89 -0.55
N GLU A 97 -11.35 3.19 -0.28
CA GLU A 97 -12.39 4.01 0.35
C GLU A 97 -13.59 4.26 -0.58
N GLN A 98 -13.37 4.36 -1.90
CA GLN A 98 -14.46 4.52 -2.87
C GLN A 98 -15.21 3.19 -3.12
N GLU A 99 -14.62 2.04 -2.78
CA GLU A 99 -15.26 0.72 -2.83
C GLU A 99 -16.25 0.49 -1.67
N LEU A 100 -16.38 1.43 -0.71
CA LEU A 100 -17.26 1.31 0.45
C LEU A 100 -18.76 1.58 0.15
N GLU A 101 -19.11 2.02 -1.07
CA GLU A 101 -20.49 2.27 -1.52
C GLU A 101 -21.35 3.16 -0.56
N LEU A 102 -20.70 4.07 0.18
CA LEU A 102 -21.29 4.87 1.27
C LEU A 102 -22.51 5.72 0.89
N ALA A 103 -22.73 5.96 -0.41
CA ALA A 103 -23.88 6.69 -0.94
C ALA A 103 -25.21 5.92 -0.74
N GLU A 104 -25.17 4.59 -0.79
CA GLU A 104 -26.34 3.70 -0.71
C GLU A 104 -26.74 3.34 0.74
N MET A 105 -25.93 3.73 1.72
CA MET A 105 -26.14 3.47 3.15
C MET A 105 -26.87 4.62 3.87
N ASP A 106 -27.53 4.32 4.99
CA ASP A 106 -28.02 5.35 5.92
C ASP A 106 -26.85 6.23 6.41
N PRO A 107 -27.03 7.56 6.60
CA PRO A 107 -25.92 8.43 7.00
C PRO A 107 -25.20 8.04 8.30
N GLU A 108 -25.89 7.52 9.32
CA GLU A 108 -25.24 7.06 10.56
C GLU A 108 -24.45 5.75 10.33
N GLU A 109 -24.91 4.89 9.42
CA GLU A 109 -24.21 3.66 9.04
C GLU A 109 -23.00 3.94 8.14
N ALA A 110 -23.15 4.80 7.14
CA ALA A 110 -22.08 5.27 6.27
C ALA A 110 -20.95 5.95 7.05
N LEU A 111 -21.28 6.80 8.03
CA LEU A 111 -20.29 7.45 8.87
C LEU A 111 -19.58 6.44 9.78
N ARG A 112 -20.30 5.46 10.33
CA ARG A 112 -19.71 4.36 11.09
C ARG A 112 -18.72 3.54 10.24
N GLU A 113 -19.08 3.24 8.99
CA GLU A 113 -18.23 2.45 8.10
C GLU A 113 -16.99 3.25 7.65
N LEU A 114 -17.14 4.53 7.27
CA LEU A 114 -16.02 5.40 6.92
C LEU A 114 -14.98 5.52 8.06
N VAL A 115 -15.44 5.72 9.29
CA VAL A 115 -14.58 5.80 10.48
C VAL A 115 -13.93 4.44 10.76
N GLY A 116 -14.71 3.36 10.68
CA GLY A 116 -14.25 1.98 10.86
C GLY A 116 -13.16 1.58 9.86
N PHE A 117 -13.39 1.85 8.57
CA PHE A 117 -12.43 1.67 7.49
C PHE A 117 -11.16 2.48 7.72
N THR A 118 -11.28 3.78 8.04
CA THR A 118 -10.12 4.66 8.27
C THR A 118 -9.28 4.16 9.46
N PHE A 119 -9.92 3.65 10.52
CA PHE A 119 -9.24 3.01 11.64
C PHE A 119 -8.54 1.70 11.21
N ASP A 120 -9.27 0.81 10.54
CA ASP A 120 -8.78 -0.51 10.17
C ASP A 120 -7.65 -0.45 9.12
N TYR A 121 -7.71 0.50 8.19
CA TYR A 121 -6.66 0.74 7.19
C TYR A 121 -5.35 1.18 7.86
N HIS A 122 -5.36 2.25 8.68
CA HIS A 122 -4.15 2.71 9.36
C HIS A 122 -3.53 1.64 10.28
N ASP A 123 -4.36 0.86 10.97
CA ASP A 123 -3.92 -0.21 11.90
C ASP A 123 -3.22 -1.37 11.16
N LYS A 124 -3.69 -1.71 9.95
CA LYS A 124 -3.11 -2.72 9.03
C LYS A 124 -1.88 -2.19 8.28
N HIS A 125 -1.95 -1.00 7.70
CA HIS A 125 -0.96 -0.43 6.79
C HIS A 125 0.02 0.51 7.51
N ARG A 126 0.84 -0.06 8.40
CA ARG A 126 1.83 0.68 9.20
C ARG A 126 2.89 1.38 8.33
N ASP A 127 3.20 0.82 7.17
CA ASP A 127 4.16 1.42 6.23
C ASP A 127 3.64 2.73 5.63
N PHE A 128 2.34 2.81 5.31
CA PHE A 128 1.69 4.06 4.92
C PHE A 128 1.85 5.14 6.00
N VAL A 129 1.48 4.84 7.25
CA VAL A 129 1.61 5.80 8.37
C VAL A 129 3.05 6.28 8.54
N ARG A 130 4.04 5.39 8.39
CA ARG A 130 5.46 5.74 8.46
C ARG A 130 5.90 6.61 7.27
N LEU A 131 5.48 6.29 6.05
CA LEU A 131 5.80 7.08 4.85
C LEU A 131 5.21 8.49 4.92
N VAL A 132 3.94 8.63 5.33
CA VAL A 132 3.32 9.94 5.60
C VAL A 132 4.10 10.71 6.68
N THR A 133 4.57 10.03 7.74
CA THR A 133 5.39 10.66 8.78
C THR A 133 6.73 11.18 8.23
N ILE A 134 7.40 10.39 7.40
CA ILE A 134 8.67 10.75 6.74
C ILE A 134 8.45 11.92 5.77
N GLU A 135 7.36 11.90 5.00
CA GLU A 135 7.05 12.95 4.04
C GLU A 135 6.65 14.28 4.71
N ASN A 136 6.00 14.23 5.87
CA ASN A 136 5.78 15.40 6.72
C ASN A 136 7.10 15.99 7.25
N VAL A 137 8.10 15.17 7.58
CA VAL A 137 9.47 15.65 7.92
C VAL A 137 10.16 16.29 6.71
N HIS A 138 9.84 15.86 5.49
CA HIS A 138 10.27 16.50 4.24
C HIS A 138 9.40 17.70 3.81
N GLY A 139 8.35 18.04 4.57
CA GLY A 139 7.46 19.17 4.28
C GLY A 139 6.65 18.98 2.99
N ALA A 140 6.19 17.75 2.70
CA ALA A 140 5.41 17.38 1.50
C ALA A 140 6.10 17.59 0.13
N LYS A 141 7.40 17.90 0.12
CA LYS A 141 8.21 18.23 -1.07
C LYS A 141 8.08 17.22 -2.22
N TYR A 142 7.97 15.93 -1.94
CA TYR A 142 7.94 14.86 -2.94
C TYR A 142 6.50 14.55 -3.36
N ILE A 143 5.56 14.49 -2.41
CA ILE A 143 4.15 14.25 -2.75
C ILE A 143 3.51 15.43 -3.51
N GLU A 144 4.00 16.66 -3.31
CA GLU A 144 3.62 17.83 -4.12
C GLU A 144 3.95 17.68 -5.62
N GLN A 145 4.90 16.81 -6.00
CA GLN A 145 5.22 16.53 -7.41
C GLN A 145 4.18 15.61 -8.07
N SER A 146 3.35 14.90 -7.28
CA SER A 146 2.37 13.96 -7.82
C SER A 146 1.19 14.68 -8.46
N LYS A 147 0.95 14.37 -9.74
CA LYS A 147 -0.13 14.94 -10.54
C LYS A 147 -1.52 14.49 -10.10
N THR A 148 -1.62 13.36 -9.39
CA THR A 148 -2.91 12.75 -8.99
C THR A 148 -3.23 12.94 -7.52
N PHE A 149 -2.25 13.27 -6.67
CA PHE A 149 -2.45 13.38 -5.22
C PHE A 149 -3.56 14.35 -4.82
N LYS A 150 -3.58 15.56 -5.39
CA LYS A 150 -4.60 16.58 -5.06
C LYS A 150 -6.01 16.18 -5.50
N SER A 151 -6.18 15.59 -6.68
CA SER A 151 -7.50 15.15 -7.16
C SER A 151 -8.01 13.95 -6.36
N ARG A 152 -7.16 12.94 -6.09
CA ARG A 152 -7.48 11.76 -5.26
C ARG A 152 -7.81 12.10 -3.80
N ASN A 153 -7.25 13.15 -3.23
CA ASN A 153 -7.63 13.60 -1.88
C ASN A 153 -8.83 14.56 -1.90
N SER A 154 -9.19 15.16 -3.04
CA SER A 154 -10.44 15.93 -3.14
C SER A 154 -11.69 15.05 -3.17
N THR A 155 -11.59 13.78 -3.60
CA THR A 155 -12.74 12.87 -3.65
C THR A 155 -13.20 12.42 -2.26
N VAL A 156 -12.28 12.11 -1.33
CA VAL A 156 -12.65 11.79 0.06
C VAL A 156 -13.43 12.92 0.72
N ILE A 157 -13.01 14.18 0.52
CA ILE A 157 -13.68 15.35 1.11
C ILE A 157 -15.09 15.51 0.52
N LYS A 158 -15.27 15.29 -0.79
CA LYS A 158 -16.60 15.28 -1.42
C LYS A 158 -17.50 14.17 -0.90
N THR A 159 -16.96 12.95 -0.73
CA THR A 159 -17.72 11.83 -0.14
C THR A 159 -18.18 12.16 1.28
N ILE A 160 -17.38 12.91 2.05
CA ILE A 160 -17.76 13.41 3.38
C ILE A 160 -18.79 14.54 3.30
N GLU A 161 -18.64 15.48 2.37
CA GLU A 161 -19.59 16.57 2.10
C GLU A 161 -20.98 16.01 1.73
N ASP A 162 -21.05 15.07 0.79
CA ASP A 162 -22.28 14.38 0.37
C ASP A 162 -22.91 13.58 1.53
N LEU A 163 -22.09 12.96 2.37
CA LEU A 163 -22.53 12.23 3.57
C LEU A 163 -23.15 13.18 4.61
N ILE A 164 -22.48 14.30 4.91
CA ILE A 164 -23.00 15.32 5.83
C ILE A 164 -24.31 15.88 5.29
N ALA A 165 -24.36 16.27 4.01
CA ALA A 165 -25.56 16.83 3.38
C ALA A 165 -26.78 15.88 3.47
N ARG A 166 -26.59 14.58 3.20
CA ARG A 166 -27.65 13.57 3.38
C ARG A 166 -28.10 13.43 4.83
N GLY A 167 -27.17 13.40 5.78
CA GLY A 167 -27.50 13.31 7.21
C GLY A 167 -28.21 14.55 7.76
N VAL A 168 -27.87 15.75 7.28
CA VAL A 168 -28.57 17.01 7.59
C VAL A 168 -29.98 16.98 7.01
N ALA A 169 -30.14 16.59 5.74
CA ALA A 169 -31.46 16.47 5.09
C ALA A 169 -32.37 15.43 5.77
N ALA A 170 -31.79 14.36 6.31
CA ALA A 170 -32.48 13.35 7.13
C ALA A 170 -32.73 13.78 8.59
N GLY A 171 -32.29 14.98 8.99
CA GLY A 171 -32.42 15.49 10.37
C GLY A 171 -31.57 14.76 11.40
N ARG A 172 -30.58 13.96 10.98
CA ARG A 172 -29.69 13.16 11.84
C ARG A 172 -28.45 13.91 12.27
N PHE A 173 -27.88 14.69 11.35
CA PHE A 173 -26.65 15.43 11.58
C PHE A 173 -26.90 16.93 11.78
N ARG A 174 -25.97 17.55 12.52
CA ARG A 174 -25.76 19.00 12.58
C ARG A 174 -25.21 19.54 11.26
N ASP A 175 -25.47 20.82 10.99
CA ASP A 175 -25.19 21.51 9.71
C ASP A 175 -24.00 22.48 9.76
N ASP A 176 -23.32 22.60 10.90
CA ASP A 176 -22.20 23.51 11.18
C ASP A 176 -20.82 22.80 11.19
N VAL A 177 -20.70 21.63 10.54
CA VAL A 177 -19.44 20.86 10.47
C VAL A 177 -18.80 20.95 9.10
N GLU A 178 -17.57 21.44 9.06
CA GLU A 178 -16.70 21.46 7.88
C GLU A 178 -16.22 20.03 7.52
N PRO A 179 -16.46 19.54 6.29
CA PRO A 179 -16.04 18.20 5.85
C PRO A 179 -14.54 17.92 6.06
N LEU A 180 -13.67 18.91 5.85
CA LEU A 180 -12.23 18.76 6.06
C LEU A 180 -11.85 18.58 7.54
N ASP A 181 -12.54 19.27 8.45
CA ASP A 181 -12.29 19.15 9.89
C ASP A 181 -12.78 17.80 10.44
N LEU A 182 -13.89 17.29 9.91
CA LEU A 182 -14.34 15.91 10.20
C LEU A 182 -13.31 14.88 9.70
N HIS A 183 -12.79 15.03 8.48
CA HIS A 183 -11.72 14.17 7.96
C HIS A 183 -10.46 14.21 8.83
N LEU A 184 -10.07 15.41 9.27
CA LEU A 184 -8.94 15.64 10.16
C LEU A 184 -9.14 14.96 11.52
N MET A 185 -10.31 15.10 12.14
CA MET A 185 -10.62 14.48 13.43
C MET A 185 -10.52 12.96 13.38
N ILE A 186 -11.14 12.34 12.36
CA ILE A 186 -11.11 10.88 12.15
C ILE A 186 -9.68 10.41 11.91
N SER A 187 -8.95 11.09 11.02
CA SER A 187 -7.59 10.73 10.65
C SER A 187 -6.61 10.90 11.81
N ALA A 188 -6.73 11.97 12.61
CA ALA A 188 -5.81 12.28 13.70
C ALA A 188 -5.73 11.14 14.73
N PHE A 189 -6.88 10.63 15.20
CA PHE A 189 -6.88 9.53 16.17
C PHE A 189 -6.30 8.23 15.57
N CYS A 190 -6.76 7.87 14.38
CA CYS A 190 -6.35 6.64 13.69
C CYS A 190 -4.85 6.63 13.37
N PHE A 191 -4.33 7.76 12.89
CA PHE A 191 -2.92 7.97 12.58
C PHE A 191 -2.04 7.97 13.83
N HIS A 192 -2.41 8.76 14.86
CA HIS A 192 -1.63 8.92 16.09
C HIS A 192 -1.43 7.59 16.84
N ARG A 193 -2.45 6.72 16.84
CA ARG A 193 -2.34 5.35 17.41
C ARG A 193 -1.16 4.56 16.82
N VAL A 194 -0.84 4.77 15.55
CA VAL A 194 0.18 3.98 14.83
C VAL A 194 1.50 4.74 14.75
N ALA A 195 1.49 6.04 14.43
CA ALA A 195 2.68 6.87 14.32
C ALA A 195 3.41 7.00 15.68
N ASN A 196 2.67 7.22 16.76
CA ASN A 196 3.23 7.50 18.08
C ASN A 196 3.35 6.23 18.95
N ARG A 197 3.15 5.03 18.38
CA ARG A 197 3.14 3.76 19.15
C ARG A 197 4.38 3.52 20.01
N HIS A 198 5.55 3.94 19.52
CA HIS A 198 6.82 3.75 20.21
C HIS A 198 7.00 4.77 21.35
N THR A 199 6.63 6.03 21.14
CA THR A 199 6.73 7.07 22.17
C THR A 199 5.68 6.88 23.26
N TRP A 200 4.47 6.39 22.93
CA TRP A 200 3.50 5.93 23.93
C TRP A 200 3.98 4.70 24.69
N GLY A 201 4.63 3.75 24.02
CA GLY A 201 5.26 2.60 24.66
C GLY A 201 6.29 3.02 25.71
N ALA A 202 7.13 4.02 25.39
CA ALA A 202 8.12 4.57 26.31
C ALA A 202 7.52 5.42 27.43
N ALA A 203 6.56 6.31 27.12
CA ALA A 203 6.01 7.26 28.09
C ALA A 203 4.96 6.66 29.03
N PHE A 204 4.17 5.69 28.56
CA PHE A 204 3.01 5.15 29.28
C PHE A 204 3.04 3.62 29.44
N GLY A 205 4.11 2.95 28.99
CA GLY A 205 4.23 1.49 29.05
C GLY A 205 3.24 0.72 28.16
N ARG A 206 2.62 1.39 27.17
CA ARG A 206 1.51 0.83 26.36
C ARG A 206 1.64 1.22 24.90
N ASP A 207 1.53 0.23 24.01
CA ASP A 207 1.37 0.44 22.57
C ASP A 207 -0.13 0.65 22.22
N PRO A 208 -0.58 1.85 21.82
CA PRO A 208 -1.97 2.12 21.43
C PRO A 208 -2.40 1.40 20.13
N SER A 209 -1.45 0.96 19.28
CA SER A 209 -1.66 0.05 18.15
C SER A 209 -1.68 -1.44 18.54
N GLY A 210 -1.58 -1.75 19.83
CA GLY A 210 -1.60 -3.12 20.35
C GLY A 210 -2.99 -3.79 20.27
N PRO A 211 -3.05 -5.12 20.10
CA PRO A 211 -4.31 -5.84 19.88
C PRO A 211 -5.29 -5.74 21.06
N ARG A 212 -4.79 -5.65 22.30
CA ARG A 212 -5.62 -5.54 23.53
C ARG A 212 -6.49 -4.29 23.59
N SER A 213 -6.12 -3.24 22.86
CA SER A 213 -6.87 -1.97 22.81
C SER A 213 -7.66 -1.79 21.50
N ARG A 214 -7.41 -2.63 20.49
CA ARG A 214 -7.89 -2.41 19.12
C ARG A 214 -9.41 -2.25 19.02
N ALA A 215 -10.17 -3.25 19.46
CA ALA A 215 -11.65 -3.22 19.39
C ALA A 215 -12.21 -1.98 20.13
N ARG A 216 -11.89 -1.85 21.42
CA ARG A 216 -12.30 -0.68 22.23
C ARG A 216 -11.95 0.66 21.59
N HIS A 217 -10.78 0.80 20.96
CA HIS A 217 -10.39 2.06 20.32
C HIS A 217 -11.13 2.30 18.99
N ARG A 218 -11.49 1.25 18.24
CA ARG A 218 -12.33 1.34 17.03
C ARG A 218 -13.73 1.81 17.41
N ASP A 219 -14.33 1.15 18.40
CA ASP A 219 -15.68 1.48 18.87
C ASP A 219 -15.72 2.89 19.47
N MET A 220 -14.68 3.27 20.23
CA MET A 220 -14.55 4.60 20.84
C MET A 220 -14.46 5.73 19.80
N ILE A 221 -13.71 5.58 18.70
CA ILE A 221 -13.65 6.63 17.68
C ILE A 221 -14.93 6.70 16.85
N ILE A 222 -15.55 5.56 16.54
CA ILE A 222 -16.86 5.48 15.87
C ILE A 222 -17.92 6.24 16.68
N GLU A 223 -18.09 5.90 17.95
CA GLU A 223 -19.11 6.53 18.79
C GLU A 223 -18.78 7.99 19.13
N ALA A 224 -17.50 8.36 19.29
CA ALA A 224 -17.11 9.76 19.47
C ALA A 224 -17.47 10.62 18.25
N VAL A 225 -17.21 10.12 17.03
CA VAL A 225 -17.53 10.83 15.78
C VAL A 225 -19.05 10.91 15.58
N LEU A 226 -19.79 9.82 15.83
CA LEU A 226 -21.25 9.82 15.73
C LEU A 226 -21.89 10.77 16.74
N CYS A 227 -21.45 10.76 18.01
CA CYS A 227 -21.95 11.70 19.02
C CYS A 227 -21.63 13.16 18.69
N TYR A 228 -20.47 13.44 18.09
CA TYR A 228 -20.12 14.79 17.63
C TYR A 228 -21.02 15.27 16.48
N MET A 229 -21.36 14.38 15.55
CA MET A 229 -22.16 14.68 14.36
C MET A 229 -23.67 14.73 14.60
N ARG A 230 -24.18 13.97 15.58
CA ARG A 230 -25.61 13.95 15.90
C ARG A 230 -26.12 15.35 16.28
N ARG A 231 -27.30 15.69 15.75
CA ARG A 231 -28.01 16.91 16.13
C ARG A 231 -28.60 16.75 17.54
N GLU A 232 -28.21 17.62 18.47
CA GLU A 232 -28.92 17.75 19.74
C GLU A 232 -30.32 18.37 19.50
N HIS A 233 -31.32 17.88 20.23
CA HIS A 233 -32.74 18.25 20.08
C HIS A 233 -33.11 19.53 20.85
#